data_AF-A0A1B6MDY3-F1
#
_entry.id   AF-A0A1B6MDY3-F1
#
_cell.length_a   1.000
_cell.length_b   1.000
_cell.length_c   1.000
_cell.angle_alpha   90.00
_cell.angle_beta   90.00
_cell.angle_gamma   90.00
#
_symmetry.space_group_name_H-M   'P 1'
#
loop_
_entity.id
_entity.type
_entity.pdbx_description
1 polymer ?
#
loop_
_entity_poly.entity_id
_entity_poly.type
_entity_poly.pdbx_seq_one_letter_code
_entity_poly.pdbx_strand_id
1 'polypeptide(L)'
;MTDSGVLLYSLVEQNAIGCWNSHLPFRKQNLDIVAKDDITLQFQSGLKVYGNHIWTLSSRLQNYIVDEVPENEVNYRINVGRISDLLRHSRCDLRQRPTDLPSFIYPSHSSQRP
;
A
#
# COMPACT_ATOMS: atom_id res chain seq x y z
N MET A 1 5.43 3.28 -5.56
CA MET A 1 5.76 4.04 -4.34
C MET A 1 5.34 5.48 -4.55
N THR A 2 4.99 6.20 -3.50
CA THR A 2 4.73 7.65 -3.57
C THR A 2 6.04 8.43 -3.63
N ASP A 3 5.99 9.69 -4.07
CA ASP A 3 7.17 10.56 -4.15
C ASP A 3 7.78 10.85 -2.76
N SER A 4 6.99 10.73 -1.68
CA SER A 4 7.44 10.89 -0.30
C SER A 4 8.00 9.60 0.32
N GLY A 5 8.23 8.55 -0.47
CA GLY A 5 8.82 7.30 0.01
C GLY A 5 7.85 6.35 0.72
N VAL A 6 6.54 6.59 0.66
CA VAL A 6 5.55 5.64 1.19
C VAL A 6 5.24 4.57 0.14
N LEU A 7 5.55 3.31 0.47
CA LEU A 7 5.12 2.13 -0.25
C LEU A 7 3.68 1.79 0.16
N LEU A 8 2.79 1.67 -0.83
CA LEU A 8 1.44 1.13 -0.68
C LEU A 8 1.42 -0.23 -1.38
N TYR A 9 0.82 -1.23 -0.73
CA TYR A 9 0.85 -2.61 -1.22
C TYR A 9 -0.45 -3.36 -0.88
N SER A 10 -0.79 -4.35 -1.70
CA SER A 10 -1.98 -5.18 -1.50
C SER A 10 -1.75 -6.24 -0.43
N LEU A 11 -2.72 -6.42 0.45
CA LEU A 11 -2.83 -7.51 1.43
C LEU A 11 -4.01 -8.38 1.05
N VAL A 12 -3.78 -9.31 0.11
CA VAL A 12 -4.83 -10.10 -0.56
C VAL A 12 -5.67 -10.90 0.45
N GLU A 13 -5.04 -11.60 1.39
CA GLU A 13 -5.74 -12.38 2.41
C GLU A 13 -6.64 -11.55 3.34
N GLN A 14 -6.39 -10.24 3.43
CA GLN A 14 -7.09 -9.34 4.34
C GLN A 14 -8.05 -8.38 3.62
N ASN A 15 -8.15 -8.47 2.29
CA ASN A 15 -8.87 -7.52 1.43
C ASN A 15 -8.51 -6.05 1.77
N ALA A 16 -7.21 -5.79 1.95
CA ALA A 16 -6.74 -4.54 2.51
C ALA A 16 -5.55 -3.96 1.71
N ILE A 17 -5.36 -2.64 1.82
CA ILE A 17 -4.16 -1.95 1.35
C ILE A 17 -3.30 -1.63 2.56
N GLY A 18 -2.08 -2.14 2.56
CA GLY A 18 -1.05 -1.84 3.54
C GLY A 18 -0.18 -0.66 3.12
N CYS A 19 0.51 -0.09 4.10
CA CYS A 19 1.51 0.94 3.88
C CYS A 19 2.79 0.67 4.67
N TRP A 20 3.90 1.21 4.15
CA TRP A 20 5.18 1.34 4.86
C TRP A 20 5.91 2.58 4.37
N ASN A 21 6.51 3.34 5.28
CA ASN A 21 7.35 4.49 4.91
C ASN A 21 8.83 4.09 4.86
N SER A 22 9.50 4.29 3.73
CA SER A 22 10.88 3.88 3.50
C SER A 22 11.91 4.56 4.42
N HIS A 23 11.55 5.66 5.06
CA HIS A 23 12.41 6.33 6.06
C HIS A 23 12.41 5.60 7.42
N LEU A 24 11.60 4.56 7.58
CA LEU A 24 11.52 3.75 8.80
C LEU A 24 12.04 2.34 8.54
N PRO A 25 12.70 1.70 9.52
CA PRO A 25 13.08 0.30 9.41
C PRO A 25 11.86 -0.58 9.08
N PHE A 26 12.02 -1.49 8.11
CA PHE A 26 10.96 -2.43 7.72
C PHE A 26 10.72 -3.47 8.83
N ARG A 27 9.84 -3.12 9.78
CA ARG A 27 9.47 -3.93 10.95
C ARG A 27 7.96 -3.83 11.17
N LYS A 28 7.34 -4.85 11.75
CA LYS A 28 5.88 -4.93 11.99
C LYS A 28 5.29 -3.67 12.64
N GLN A 29 6.03 -3.05 13.56
CA GLN A 29 5.60 -1.81 14.23
C GLN A 29 5.51 -0.59 13.30
N ASN A 30 6.12 -0.62 12.11
CA ASN A 30 6.13 0.48 11.12
C ASN A 30 5.30 0.16 9.86
N LEU A 31 4.60 -0.97 9.84
CA LEU A 31 3.65 -1.33 8.78
C LEU A 31 2.25 -0.99 9.25
N ASP A 32 1.37 -0.50 8.38
CA ASP A 32 -0.03 -0.24 8.76
C ASP A 32 -1.02 -0.65 7.68
N ILE A 33 -2.30 -0.75 8.03
CA ILE A 33 -3.41 -0.91 7.08
C ILE A 33 -4.10 0.44 6.91
N VAL A 34 -4.25 0.89 5.66
CA VAL A 34 -4.79 2.22 5.33
C VAL A 34 -6.15 2.17 4.64
N ALA A 35 -6.53 1.01 4.11
CA ALA A 35 -7.87 0.73 3.62
C ALA A 35 -8.17 -0.76 3.78
N LYS A 36 -9.41 -1.10 4.11
CA LYS A 36 -9.90 -2.47 4.16
C LYS A 36 -11.37 -2.50 3.78
N ASP A 37 -11.72 -3.39 2.88
CA ASP A 37 -13.11 -3.60 2.46
C ASP A 37 -13.25 -4.99 1.82
N ASP A 38 -14.04 -5.84 2.47
CA ASP A 38 -14.22 -7.24 2.07
C ASP A 38 -15.07 -7.42 0.80
N ILE A 39 -15.64 -6.34 0.24
CA ILE A 39 -16.43 -6.34 -0.99
C ILE A 39 -15.65 -5.64 -2.12
N THR A 40 -15.11 -4.45 -1.86
CA THR A 40 -14.55 -3.60 -2.92
C THR A 40 -13.05 -3.84 -3.16
N LEU A 41 -12.34 -4.43 -2.21
CA LEU A 41 -10.89 -4.68 -2.27
C LEU A 41 -10.51 -6.17 -2.33
N GLN A 42 -11.42 -7.04 -2.77
CA GLN A 42 -11.10 -8.43 -3.04
C GLN A 42 -10.05 -8.55 -4.16
N PHE A 43 -9.06 -9.44 -3.96
CA PHE A 43 -8.00 -9.75 -4.91
C PHE A 43 -7.51 -8.54 -5.73
N GLN A 44 -6.79 -7.63 -5.07
CA GLN A 44 -6.26 -6.43 -5.74
C GLN A 44 -5.14 -6.79 -6.70
N SER A 45 -5.50 -7.09 -7.95
CA SER A 45 -4.61 -7.56 -9.03
C SER A 45 -3.69 -6.46 -9.56
N GLY A 46 -4.02 -5.18 -9.33
CA GLY A 46 -3.21 -4.05 -9.74
C GLY A 46 -3.26 -2.91 -8.72
N LEU A 47 -2.12 -2.23 -8.55
CA LEU A 47 -1.98 -1.05 -7.71
C LEU A 47 -0.99 -0.07 -8.35
N LYS A 48 -1.42 1.17 -8.56
CA LYS A 48 -0.59 2.23 -9.15
C LYS A 48 -0.77 3.54 -8.41
N VAL A 49 0.34 4.20 -8.11
CA VAL A 49 0.34 5.58 -7.63
C VAL A 49 0.50 6.50 -8.84
N TYR A 50 -0.36 7.52 -8.94
CA TYR A 50 -0.26 8.55 -9.96
C TYR A 50 -0.74 9.90 -9.39
N GLY A 51 0.14 10.89 -9.41
CA GLY A 51 -0.07 12.15 -8.71
C GLY A 51 -0.31 11.92 -7.21
N ASN A 52 -1.37 12.52 -6.67
CA ASN A 52 -1.78 12.38 -5.28
C ASN A 52 -2.81 11.26 -5.02
N HIS A 53 -2.98 10.34 -5.98
CA HIS A 53 -3.94 9.24 -5.89
C HIS A 53 -3.27 7.88 -6.01
N ILE A 54 -3.88 6.91 -5.34
CA ILE A 54 -3.68 5.49 -5.59
C ILE A 54 -4.86 4.97 -6.40
N TRP A 55 -4.56 4.16 -7.40
CA TRP A 55 -5.49 3.44 -8.24
C TRP A 55 -5.30 1.96 -7.96
N THR A 56 -6.39 1.24 -7.72
CA THR A 56 -6.35 -0.22 -7.55
C THR A 56 -7.39 -0.89 -8.42
N LEU A 57 -6.97 -1.99 -9.06
CA LEU A 57 -7.85 -2.90 -9.76
C LEU A 57 -8.14 -4.07 -8.84
N SER A 58 -9.41 -4.30 -8.52
CA SER A 58 -9.88 -5.43 -7.72
C SER A 58 -10.77 -6.34 -8.57
N SER A 59 -10.79 -7.62 -8.22
CA SER A 59 -11.51 -8.66 -8.97
C SER A 59 -11.96 -9.79 -8.04
N ARG A 60 -12.74 -10.75 -8.56
CA ARG A 60 -13.10 -11.98 -7.86
C ARG A 60 -12.31 -13.19 -8.34
N LEU A 61 -10.98 -13.07 -8.43
CA LEU A 61 -10.15 -14.17 -8.96
C LEU A 61 -10.35 -15.46 -8.16
N GLN A 62 -10.53 -15.37 -6.85
CA GLN A 62 -10.80 -16.54 -6.01
C GLN A 62 -12.07 -17.30 -6.45
N ASN A 63 -13.12 -16.59 -6.88
CA ASN A 63 -14.34 -17.19 -7.41
C ASN A 63 -14.13 -17.71 -8.84
N TYR A 64 -13.35 -17.00 -9.65
CA TYR A 64 -13.03 -17.42 -11.01
C TYR A 64 -12.28 -18.76 -11.04
N ILE A 65 -11.36 -18.99 -10.09
CA ILE A 65 -10.58 -20.24 -10.02
C ILE A 65 -11.48 -21.46 -9.74
N VAL A 66 -12.62 -21.27 -9.10
CA VAL A 66 -13.55 -22.34 -8.72
C VAL A 66 -14.85 -22.34 -9.54
N ASP A 67 -14.92 -21.53 -10.61
CA ASP A 67 -16.10 -21.37 -11.46
C ASP A 67 -17.37 -20.88 -10.71
N GLU A 68 -17.20 -20.06 -9.67
CA GLU A 68 -18.29 -19.53 -8.82
C GLU A 68 -18.40 -17.99 -8.86
N VAL A 69 -18.13 -17.36 -10.01
CA VAL A 69 -18.26 -15.89 -10.13
C VAL A 69 -19.75 -15.51 -10.23
N PRO A 70 -20.29 -14.69 -9.30
CA PRO A 70 -21.72 -14.33 -9.35
C PRO A 70 -22.04 -13.42 -10.55
N GLU A 71 -22.93 -13.84 -11.43
CA GLU A 71 -23.26 -13.10 -12.66
C GLU A 71 -24.05 -11.81 -12.42
N ASN A 72 -24.78 -11.74 -11.31
CA ASN A 72 -25.66 -10.63 -10.94
C ASN A 72 -24.99 -9.58 -10.03
N GLU A 73 -23.67 -9.65 -9.84
CA GLU A 73 -22.92 -8.74 -8.97
C GLU A 73 -21.78 -8.02 -9.71
N VAL A 74 -21.29 -6.93 -9.12
CA VAL A 74 -20.07 -6.27 -9.60
C VAL A 74 -18.86 -7.13 -9.21
N ASN A 75 -18.15 -7.62 -10.22
CA ASN A 75 -17.02 -8.55 -10.07
C ASN A 75 -15.64 -7.91 -10.26
N TYR A 76 -15.56 -6.76 -10.94
CA TYR A 76 -14.32 -6.04 -11.23
C TYR A 76 -14.51 -4.57 -10.92
N ARG A 77 -13.52 -3.94 -10.26
CA ARG A 77 -13.59 -2.52 -9.90
C ARG A 77 -12.26 -1.83 -10.10
N ILE A 78 -12.32 -0.56 -10.50
CA ILE A 78 -11.21 0.38 -10.41
C ILE A 78 -11.53 1.32 -9.26
N ASN A 79 -10.82 1.20 -8.14
CA ASN A 79 -10.99 2.08 -6.99
C ASN A 79 -9.90 3.15 -6.99
N VAL A 80 -10.27 4.36 -6.55
CA VAL A 80 -9.36 5.50 -6.45
C VAL A 80 -9.42 6.05 -5.04
N GLY A 81 -8.26 6.26 -4.43
CA GLY A 81 -8.13 6.86 -3.11
C GLY A 81 -7.14 8.01 -3.13
N ARG A 82 -7.42 9.08 -2.39
CA ARG A 82 -6.45 10.15 -2.16
C ARG A 82 -5.43 9.68 -1.13
N ILE A 83 -4.15 9.77 -1.46
CA ILE A 83 -3.06 9.26 -0.60
C ILE A 83 -3.05 9.97 0.75
N SER A 84 -3.30 11.28 0.79
CA SER A 84 -3.33 12.03 2.04
C SER A 84 -4.41 11.55 3.01
N ASP A 85 -5.54 11.08 2.50
CA ASP A 85 -6.64 10.62 3.34
C ASP A 85 -6.37 9.20 3.84
N LEU A 86 -5.83 8.34 2.98
CA LEU A 86 -5.42 6.99 3.35
C LEU A 86 -4.32 6.96 4.41
N LEU A 87 -3.33 7.85 4.30
CA LEU A 87 -2.21 7.87 5.24
C LEU A 87 -2.55 8.54 6.57
N ARG A 88 -3.65 9.29 6.63
CA ARG A 88 -4.04 10.07 7.82
C ARG A 88 -4.13 9.14 9.03
N HIS A 89 -3.44 9.50 10.11
CA HIS A 89 -3.39 8.72 11.36
C HIS A 89 -2.76 7.32 11.23
N SER A 90 -2.12 7.01 10.10
CA SER A 90 -1.35 5.78 9.95
C SER A 90 0.10 5.98 10.39
N ARG A 91 0.76 4.88 10.74
CA ARG A 91 2.18 4.85 11.10
C ARG A 91 3.12 5.22 9.94
N CYS A 92 2.59 5.29 8.72
CA CYS A 92 3.31 5.64 7.51
C CYS A 92 3.34 7.15 7.23
N ASP A 93 2.51 7.96 7.91
CA ASP A 93 2.50 9.41 7.74
C ASP A 93 3.50 10.09 8.68
N LEU A 94 4.70 10.36 8.16
CA LEU A 94 5.77 11.01 8.93
C LEU A 94 5.52 12.50 9.17
N ARG A 95 4.56 13.13 8.50
CA ARG A 95 4.15 14.51 8.81
C ARG A 95 3.62 14.66 10.23
N GLN A 96 3.17 13.56 10.84
CA GLN A 96 2.67 13.55 12.21
C GLN A 96 3.74 13.22 13.26
N ARG A 97 4.96 12.82 12.87
CA ARG A 97 6.02 12.53 13.84
C ARG A 97 6.80 13.79 14.17
N PRO A 98 6.94 14.15 15.46
CA PRO A 98 7.91 15.15 15.90
C PRO A 98 9.30 14.81 15.35
N THR A 99 10.07 15.85 15.08
CA THR A 99 11.34 15.97 14.33
C THR A 99 12.53 15.11 14.81
N ASP A 100 12.32 14.03 15.55
CA ASP A 100 13.36 13.24 16.23
C ASP A 100 13.85 12.01 15.45
N LEU A 101 13.49 11.86 14.16
CA LEU A 101 14.06 10.77 13.37
C LEU A 101 15.45 11.17 12.87
N PRO A 102 16.52 10.44 13.24
CA PRO A 102 17.85 10.71 12.71
C PRO A 102 17.83 10.53 11.20
N SER A 103 18.37 11.51 10.48
CA SER A 103 18.66 11.41 9.05
C SER A 103 19.48 10.14 8.81
N PHE A 104 18.87 9.13 8.19
CA PHE A 104 19.60 7.96 7.74
C PHE A 104 20.60 8.40 6.67
N ILE A 105 21.87 8.47 7.06
CA ILE A 105 23.01 8.58 6.15
C ILE A 105 23.09 7.23 5.43
N TYR A 106 22.80 7.20 4.13
CA TYR A 106 23.23 6.08 3.29
C TYR A 106 24.75 5.97 3.43
N PRO A 107 25.32 4.82 3.81
CA PRO A 107 26.74 4.61 3.62
C PRO A 107 26.98 4.63 2.12
N SER A 108 27.65 5.68 1.63
CA SER A 108 28.23 5.67 0.30
C SER A 108 29.11 4.43 0.22
N HIS A 109 28.78 3.49 -0.67
CA HIS A 109 29.68 2.40 -1.00
C HIS A 109 30.98 2.99 -1.56
N SER A 110 31.95 3.24 -0.69
CA SER A 110 33.35 3.35 -1.10
C SER A 110 33.79 1.94 -1.47
N SER A 111 33.82 1.68 -2.78
CA SER A 111 34.53 0.55 -3.36
C SER A 111 35.98 0.58 -2.89
N GLN A 112 36.31 -0.17 -1.84
CA GLN A 112 37.66 -0.66 -1.63
C GLN A 112 37.65 -2.13 -2.03
N ARG A 113 38.10 -2.37 -3.26
CA ARG A 113 38.65 -3.66 -3.68
C ARG A 113 40.14 -3.64 -3.34
N PRO A 114 40.70 -4.70 -2.72
CA PRO A 114 42.12 -4.97 -2.83
C PRO A 114 42.49 -5.37 -4.27
#